data_AF-A0A4Q3TI58-F1
#
_entry.id   AF-A0A4Q3TI58-F1
#
_cell.length_a   1.000
_cell.length_b   1.000
_cell.length_c   1.000
_cell.angle_alpha   90.00
_cell.angle_beta   90.00
_cell.angle_gamma   90.00
#
_symmetry.space_group_name_H-M   'P 1'
#
loop_
_entity.id
_entity.type
_entity.pdbx_description
1 polymer ?
#
loop_
_entity_poly.entity_id
_entity_poly.type
_entity_poly.pdbx_seq_one_letter_code
_entity_poly.pdbx_strand_id
1 'polypeptide(L)'
;LVLNKIDGMRRDTLLALSHKMFETGVYSEVYMVSALTGDGVDDLKQRLARAMPAGPWLYPEDQSADVPLRVLAAEITREKVYLRVHEELPYSAAVETTSFEDKPDGSARIEQTIYVERESQRPIVLGKGGQTLKWIGQKSREELTELLDRPVHLFLTVKVDPKWQDSRALYAQFGLEYDV
;
A
#
# COMPACT_ATOMS: atom_id res chain seq x y z
N LEU A 1 -21.31 -4.31 -4.96
CA LEU A 1 -20.19 -5.14 -5.47
C LEU A 1 -19.49 -4.38 -6.59
N VAL A 2 -18.16 -4.30 -6.56
CA VAL A 2 -17.36 -3.75 -7.67
C VAL A 2 -16.45 -4.86 -8.18
N LEU A 3 -16.64 -5.29 -9.43
CA LEU A 3 -15.81 -6.27 -10.11
C LEU A 3 -14.78 -5.55 -10.96
N ASN A 4 -13.52 -5.55 -10.51
CA ASN A 4 -12.41 -4.91 -11.22
C ASN A 4 -11.74 -5.87 -12.22
N LYS A 5 -10.90 -5.33 -13.11
CA LYS A 5 -10.09 -6.04 -14.13
C LYS A 5 -10.91 -6.64 -15.27
N ILE A 6 -12.00 -5.98 -15.67
CA ILE A 6 -12.85 -6.47 -16.76
C ILE A 6 -12.13 -6.49 -18.13
N ASP A 7 -11.08 -5.69 -18.28
CA ASP A 7 -10.19 -5.65 -19.44
C ASP A 7 -9.44 -6.97 -19.68
N GLY A 8 -9.20 -7.74 -18.61
CA GLY A 8 -8.53 -9.04 -18.67
C GLY A 8 -9.47 -10.24 -18.77
N MET A 9 -10.79 -10.03 -18.89
CA MET A 9 -11.79 -11.09 -18.79
C MET A 9 -12.69 -11.20 -20.01
N ARG A 10 -13.07 -12.43 -20.36
CA ARG A 10 -14.13 -12.67 -21.35
C ARG A 10 -15.49 -12.28 -20.78
N ARG A 11 -16.33 -11.67 -21.61
CA ARG A 11 -17.65 -11.12 -21.22
C ARG A 11 -18.60 -12.16 -20.65
N ASP A 12 -18.65 -13.35 -21.26
CA ASP A 12 -19.46 -14.49 -20.80
C ASP A 12 -19.12 -14.91 -19.36
N THR A 13 -17.83 -14.96 -19.06
CA THR A 13 -17.27 -15.35 -17.76
C THR A 13 -17.57 -14.29 -16.71
N LEU A 14 -17.43 -13.01 -17.08
CA LEU A 14 -17.74 -11.88 -16.21
C LEU A 14 -19.22 -11.83 -15.84
N LEU A 15 -20.12 -12.03 -16.81
CA LEU A 15 -21.57 -12.07 -16.58
C LEU A 15 -21.96 -13.20 -15.62
N ALA A 16 -21.44 -14.41 -15.85
CA ALA A 16 -21.71 -15.55 -14.97
C ALA A 16 -21.21 -15.31 -13.53
N LEU A 17 -20.01 -14.74 -13.38
CA LEU A 17 -19.44 -14.41 -12.07
C LEU A 17 -20.27 -13.34 -11.35
N SER A 18 -20.65 -12.29 -12.07
CA SER A 18 -21.51 -11.22 -11.55
C SER A 18 -22.84 -11.75 -11.05
N HIS A 19 -23.51 -12.61 -11.84
CA HIS A 19 -24.77 -13.22 -11.46
C HIS A 19 -24.61 -14.05 -10.19
N LYS A 20 -23.62 -14.95 -10.17
CA LYS A 20 -23.35 -15.82 -9.02
C LYS A 20 -23.10 -15.02 -7.74
N MET A 21 -22.34 -13.93 -7.82
CA MET A 21 -22.05 -13.09 -6.65
C MET A 21 -23.27 -12.28 -6.22
N PHE A 22 -24.07 -11.78 -7.18
CA PHE A 22 -25.29 -11.04 -6.88
C PHE A 22 -26.35 -11.92 -6.20
N GLU A 23 -26.50 -13.18 -6.65
CA GLU A 23 -27.43 -14.16 -6.08
C GLU A 23 -27.17 -14.51 -4.61
N THR A 24 -25.99 -14.20 -4.08
CA THR A 24 -25.73 -14.35 -2.64
C THR A 24 -26.63 -13.44 -1.78
N GLY A 25 -27.25 -12.42 -2.36
CA GLY A 25 -28.11 -11.46 -1.67
C GLY A 25 -27.34 -10.46 -0.80
N VAL A 26 -26.00 -10.55 -0.75
CA VAL A 26 -25.15 -9.65 0.05
C VAL A 26 -25.06 -8.25 -0.56
N TYR A 27 -25.24 -8.13 -1.87
CA TYR A 27 -25.01 -6.90 -2.61
C TYR A 27 -26.30 -6.41 -3.27
N SER A 28 -26.57 -5.11 -3.14
CA SER A 28 -27.72 -4.45 -3.77
C SER A 28 -27.48 -4.09 -5.25
N GLU A 29 -26.22 -3.86 -5.63
CA GLU A 29 -25.83 -3.42 -6.97
C GLU A 29 -24.48 -4.02 -7.36
N VAL A 30 -24.27 -4.21 -8.66
CA VAL A 30 -22.99 -4.67 -9.24
C VAL A 30 -22.46 -3.65 -10.23
N TYR A 31 -21.21 -3.25 -10.05
CA TYR A 31 -20.46 -2.39 -10.96
C TYR A 31 -19.31 -3.21 -11.56
N MET A 32 -19.13 -3.13 -12.87
CA MET A 32 -18.06 -3.78 -13.61
C MET A 32 -17.10 -2.71 -14.08
N VAL A 33 -15.83 -2.77 -13.64
CA VAL A 33 -14.87 -1.70 -13.89
C VAL A 33 -13.51 -2.23 -14.33
N SER A 34 -12.77 -1.41 -15.05
CA SER A 34 -11.32 -1.55 -15.17
C SER A 34 -10.67 -0.33 -14.55
N ALA A 35 -10.02 -0.51 -13.41
CA ALA A 35 -9.21 0.55 -12.80
C ALA A 35 -7.99 0.92 -13.66
N LEU A 36 -7.57 0.03 -14.57
CA LEU A 36 -6.44 0.26 -15.45
C LEU A 36 -6.83 1.13 -16.65
N THR A 37 -7.96 0.85 -17.31
CA THR A 37 -8.40 1.60 -18.49
C THR A 37 -9.34 2.76 -18.16
N GLY A 38 -9.95 2.74 -16.97
CA GLY A 38 -10.98 3.69 -16.55
C GLY A 38 -12.41 3.25 -16.87
N ASP A 39 -12.61 2.12 -17.58
CA ASP A 39 -13.94 1.66 -17.96
C ASP A 39 -14.84 1.44 -16.74
N GLY A 40 -16.06 1.98 -16.77
CA GLY A 40 -17.06 1.84 -15.70
C GLY A 40 -16.74 2.59 -14.40
N VAL A 41 -15.57 3.23 -14.28
CA VAL A 41 -15.16 3.96 -13.06
C VAL A 41 -16.03 5.19 -12.83
N ASP A 42 -16.40 5.92 -13.89
CA ASP A 42 -17.22 7.13 -13.75
C ASP A 42 -18.64 6.82 -13.25
N ASP A 43 -19.25 5.72 -13.69
CA ASP A 43 -20.57 5.29 -13.20
C ASP A 43 -20.51 4.98 -11.70
N LEU A 44 -19.44 4.30 -11.26
CA LEU A 44 -19.20 4.03 -9.84
C LEU A 44 -19.02 5.33 -9.04
N LYS A 45 -18.22 6.28 -9.55
CA LYS A 45 -18.02 7.59 -8.91
C LYS A 45 -19.33 8.35 -8.74
N GLN A 46 -20.16 8.38 -9.80
CA GLN A 46 -21.47 9.04 -9.74
C GLN A 46 -22.40 8.39 -8.71
N ARG A 47 -22.41 7.05 -8.64
CA ARG A 47 -23.21 6.34 -7.64
C ARG A 47 -22.78 6.67 -6.22
N LEU A 48 -21.47 6.67 -5.97
CA LEU A 48 -20.90 7.00 -4.65
C LEU A 48 -21.25 8.43 -4.27
N ALA A 49 -21.10 9.39 -5.19
CA ALA A 49 -21.48 10.78 -4.96
C ALA A 49 -22.96 10.92 -4.59
N ARG A 50 -23.86 10.20 -5.28
CA ARG A 50 -25.30 10.16 -4.95
C ARG A 50 -25.62 9.45 -3.63
N ALA A 51 -24.73 8.57 -3.16
CA ALA A 51 -24.89 7.86 -1.89
C ALA A 51 -24.53 8.71 -0.68
N MET A 52 -23.74 9.77 -0.88
CA MET A 52 -23.22 10.58 0.22
C MET A 52 -24.36 11.39 0.85
N PRO A 53 -24.48 11.38 2.19
CA PRO A 53 -25.42 12.24 2.88
C PRO A 53 -25.02 13.71 2.68
N ALA A 54 -26.02 14.60 2.66
CA ALA A 54 -25.75 16.03 2.68
C ALA A 54 -25.02 16.39 3.99
N GLY A 55 -23.93 17.13 3.87
CA GLY A 55 -23.11 17.53 5.01
C GLY A 55 -22.09 18.59 4.62
N PRO A 56 -21.47 19.26 5.62
CA PRO A 56 -20.33 20.12 5.35
C PRO A 56 -19.18 19.28 4.80
N TRP A 57 -18.31 19.93 4.04
CA TRP A 57 -17.08 19.31 3.60
C TRP A 57 -16.23 19.01 4.83
N LEU A 58 -15.79 17.76 4.98
CA LEU A 58 -14.93 17.36 6.10
C LEU A 58 -13.48 17.83 5.90
N TYR A 59 -13.10 18.08 4.64
CA TYR A 59 -11.78 18.51 4.21
C TYR A 59 -11.93 19.59 3.12
N PRO A 60 -11.04 20.59 3.02
CA PRO A 60 -11.00 21.54 1.91
C PRO A 60 -10.85 20.87 0.53
N GLU A 61 -11.28 21.55 -0.53
CA GLU A 61 -11.23 21.04 -1.92
C GLU A 61 -9.84 20.76 -2.43
N ASP A 62 -8.88 21.53 -1.94
CA ASP A 62 -7.47 21.51 -2.30
C ASP A 62 -6.64 20.62 -1.36
N GLN A 63 -7.26 20.00 -0.36
CA GLN A 63 -6.56 19.07 0.50
C GLN A 63 -6.29 17.77 -0.26
N SER A 64 -5.03 17.56 -0.62
CA SER A 64 -4.55 16.26 -1.12
C SER A 64 -4.85 15.18 -0.08
N ALA A 65 -4.95 13.91 -0.52
CA ALA A 65 -5.01 12.80 0.43
C ALA A 65 -3.74 12.85 1.29
N ASP A 66 -3.85 13.39 2.51
CA ASP A 66 -2.73 13.57 3.44
C ASP A 66 -2.34 12.21 4.03
N VAL A 67 -1.85 11.30 3.19
CA VAL A 67 -1.05 10.18 3.66
C VAL A 67 0.26 10.80 4.15
N PRO A 68 0.60 10.71 5.45
CA PRO A 68 1.84 11.28 5.94
C PRO A 68 3.01 10.75 5.11
N LEU A 69 3.95 11.62 4.69
CA LEU A 69 5.09 11.23 3.85
C LEU A 69 5.86 10.01 4.39
N ARG A 70 5.85 9.83 5.72
CA ARG A 70 6.42 8.66 6.40
C ARG A 70 5.72 7.34 6.05
N VAL A 71 4.39 7.37 5.98
CA VAL A 71 3.56 6.23 5.57
C VAL A 71 3.77 5.94 4.09
N LEU A 72 3.70 6.98 3.25
CA LEU A 72 3.93 6.82 1.81
C LEU A 72 5.32 6.24 1.53
N ALA A 73 6.35 6.69 2.25
CA ALA A 73 7.68 6.14 2.10
C ALA A 73 7.78 4.68 2.55
N ALA A 74 7.07 4.30 3.62
CA ALA A 74 7.01 2.91 4.07
C ALA A 74 6.32 2.03 3.03
N GLU A 75 5.23 2.51 2.44
CA GLU A 75 4.45 1.82 1.42
C GLU A 75 5.24 1.57 0.12
N ILE A 76 6.00 2.57 -0.35
CA ILE A 76 6.91 2.40 -1.50
C ILE A 76 7.89 1.26 -1.24
N THR A 77 8.51 1.21 -0.06
CA THR A 77 9.43 0.12 0.27
C THR A 77 8.72 -1.21 0.44
N ARG A 78 7.52 -1.22 1.03
CA ARG A 78 6.70 -2.43 1.18
C ARG A 78 6.33 -3.01 -0.18
N GLU A 79 6.02 -2.17 -1.16
CA GLU A 79 5.81 -2.60 -2.55
C GLU A 79 7.07 -3.27 -3.13
N LYS A 80 8.27 -2.71 -2.90
CA LYS A 80 9.51 -3.32 -3.41
C LYS A 80 9.87 -4.63 -2.70
N VAL A 81 9.53 -4.77 -1.42
CA VAL A 81 9.57 -6.06 -0.71
C VAL A 81 8.65 -7.06 -1.42
N TYR A 82 7.42 -6.65 -1.73
CA TYR A 82 6.44 -7.49 -2.41
C TYR A 82 6.87 -7.93 -3.81
N LEU A 83 7.49 -7.04 -4.59
CA LEU A 83 7.98 -7.36 -5.93
C LEU A 83 9.19 -8.29 -5.94
N ARG A 84 10.02 -8.26 -4.88
CA ARG A 84 11.30 -8.97 -4.87
C ARG A 84 11.28 -10.27 -4.09
N VAL A 85 10.47 -10.34 -3.04
CA VAL A 85 10.35 -11.50 -2.18
C VAL A 85 9.17 -12.34 -2.63
N HIS A 86 9.38 -13.65 -2.73
CA HIS A 86 8.36 -14.61 -3.18
C HIS A 86 7.73 -15.30 -1.97
N GLU A 87 6.70 -16.13 -2.20
CA GLU A 87 5.95 -16.89 -1.18
C GLU A 87 5.06 -16.00 -0.28
N GLU A 88 4.71 -16.48 0.92
CA GLU A 88 3.82 -15.77 1.86
C GLU A 88 4.50 -14.60 2.59
N LEU A 89 5.82 -14.46 2.42
CA LEU A 89 6.67 -13.54 3.15
C LEU A 89 6.29 -12.05 3.00
N PRO A 90 5.90 -11.56 1.80
CA PRO A 90 5.43 -10.18 1.62
C PRO A 90 4.22 -9.81 2.49
N TYR A 91 3.37 -10.80 2.82
CA TYR A 91 2.18 -10.58 3.64
C TYR A 91 2.48 -10.65 5.14
N SER A 92 3.57 -11.31 5.52
CA SER A 92 4.07 -11.39 6.90
C SER A 92 5.16 -10.35 7.22
N ALA A 93 5.30 -9.31 6.38
CA ALA A 93 6.28 -8.26 6.57
C ALA A 93 5.62 -6.88 6.66
N ALA A 94 6.06 -6.08 7.62
CA ALA A 94 5.72 -4.67 7.73
C ALA A 94 6.94 -3.80 7.47
N VAL A 95 6.70 -2.60 6.95
CA VAL A 95 7.72 -1.58 6.82
C VAL A 95 7.30 -0.38 7.65
N GLU A 96 8.21 0.12 8.46
CA GLU A 96 8.02 1.29 9.30
C GLU A 96 9.08 2.33 9.00
N THR A 97 8.69 3.60 8.83
CA THR A 97 9.64 4.72 8.73
C THR A 97 9.98 5.23 10.13
N THR A 98 11.10 4.75 10.69
CA THR A 98 11.54 5.05 12.05
C THR A 98 12.15 6.46 12.17
N SER A 99 12.81 6.96 11.13
CA SER A 99 13.29 8.34 11.07
C SER A 99 13.11 8.93 9.68
N PHE A 100 12.77 10.22 9.66
CA PHE A 100 12.69 11.05 8.47
C PHE A 100 13.22 12.43 8.85
N GLU A 101 14.37 12.80 8.29
CA GLU A 101 15.07 14.04 8.61
C GLU A 101 15.45 14.80 7.34
N ASP A 102 15.07 16.06 7.27
CA ASP A 102 15.59 17.00 6.28
C ASP A 102 17.03 17.40 6.64
N LYS A 103 17.92 17.31 5.66
CA LYS A 103 19.32 17.68 5.82
C LYS A 103 19.58 19.12 5.36
N PRO A 104 20.60 19.80 5.92
CA PRO A 104 20.93 21.17 5.54
C PRO A 104 21.27 21.36 4.05
N ASP A 105 21.69 20.29 3.36
CA ASP A 105 21.99 20.29 1.92
C ASP A 105 20.73 20.10 1.04
N GLY A 106 19.55 20.04 1.64
CA GLY A 106 18.27 19.84 0.95
C GLY A 106 17.89 18.36 0.73
N SER A 107 18.77 17.41 1.05
CA SER A 107 18.47 15.98 0.96
C SER A 107 17.58 15.49 2.10
N ALA A 108 16.93 14.34 1.91
CA ALA A 108 16.21 13.64 2.97
C ALA A 108 16.99 12.41 3.43
N ARG A 109 17.19 12.25 4.75
CA ARG A 109 17.62 10.99 5.35
C ARG A 109 16.39 10.24 5.84
N ILE A 110 16.21 9.03 5.34
CA ILE A 110 15.08 8.17 5.70
C ILE A 110 15.63 6.86 6.26
N GLU A 111 15.19 6.51 7.45
CA GLU A 111 15.49 5.21 8.08
C GLU A 111 14.21 4.40 8.19
N GLN A 112 14.25 3.18 7.67
CA GLN A 112 13.13 2.27 7.71
C GLN A 112 13.51 0.91 8.28
N THR A 113 12.58 0.32 9.01
CA THR A 113 12.69 -1.04 9.53
C THR A 113 11.69 -1.94 8.81
N ILE A 114 12.20 -3.03 8.24
CA ILE A 114 11.41 -4.13 7.70
C ILE A 114 11.28 -5.17 8.80
N TYR A 115 10.07 -5.33 9.34
CA TYR A 115 9.75 -6.36 10.33
C TYR A 115 9.35 -7.64 9.63
N VAL A 116 9.81 -8.77 10.16
CA VAL A 116 9.39 -10.12 9.78
C VAL A 116 9.02 -10.90 11.03
N GLU A 117 8.11 -11.87 10.92
CA GLU A 117 7.60 -12.62 12.08
C GLU A 117 8.58 -13.68 12.59
N ARG A 118 9.33 -14.32 11.68
CA ARG A 118 10.15 -15.50 11.98
C ARG A 118 11.61 -15.29 11.60
N GLU A 119 12.53 -15.85 12.38
CA GLU A 119 13.97 -15.81 12.08
C GLU A 119 14.31 -16.41 10.71
N SER A 120 13.56 -17.42 10.25
CA SER A 120 13.73 -18.02 8.93
C SER A 120 13.45 -17.05 7.78
N GLN A 121 12.67 -16.00 8.01
CA GLN A 121 12.27 -15.02 7.01
C GLN A 121 13.34 -13.94 6.77
N ARG A 122 14.10 -13.59 7.82
CA ARG A 122 15.12 -12.55 7.75
C ARG A 122 16.19 -12.84 6.67
N PRO A 123 16.76 -14.05 6.56
CA PRO A 123 17.68 -14.40 5.47
C PRO A 123 17.07 -14.24 4.07
N ILE A 124 15.76 -14.43 3.92
CA ILE A 124 15.07 -14.32 2.62
C ILE A 124 14.99 -12.84 2.18
N VAL A 125 14.62 -11.95 3.10
CA VAL A 125 14.59 -10.49 2.85
C VAL A 125 15.99 -9.95 2.59
N LEU A 126 17.00 -10.44 3.32
CA LEU A 126 18.40 -10.09 3.06
C LEU A 126 18.85 -10.59 1.68
N GLY A 127 18.53 -11.84 1.36
CA GLY A 127 19.02 -12.54 0.18
C GLY A 127 20.50 -12.89 0.27
N LYS A 128 20.99 -13.67 -0.69
CA LYS A 128 22.39 -14.09 -0.76
C LYS A 128 23.32 -12.87 -0.79
N GLY A 129 24.15 -12.72 0.25
CA GLY A 129 25.07 -11.59 0.37
C GLY A 129 24.39 -10.22 0.44
N GLY A 130 23.13 -10.14 0.91
CA GLY A 130 22.40 -8.87 1.01
C GLY A 130 21.83 -8.35 -0.32
N GLN A 131 21.90 -9.14 -1.40
CA GLN A 131 21.52 -8.69 -2.74
C GLN A 131 20.04 -8.34 -2.87
N THR A 132 19.15 -9.04 -2.15
CA THR A 132 17.72 -8.74 -2.17
C THR A 132 17.44 -7.41 -1.48
N LEU A 133 17.96 -7.21 -0.26
CA LEU A 133 17.81 -5.94 0.45
C LEU A 133 18.43 -4.76 -0.30
N LYS A 134 19.57 -4.97 -0.97
CA LYS A 134 20.21 -3.95 -1.81
C LYS A 134 19.32 -3.55 -2.99
N TRP A 135 18.68 -4.51 -3.65
CA TRP A 135 17.74 -4.24 -4.74
C TRP A 135 16.52 -3.45 -4.24
N ILE A 136 15.95 -3.88 -3.11
CA ILE A 136 14.81 -3.21 -2.46
C ILE A 136 15.18 -1.76 -2.15
N GLY A 137 16.29 -1.54 -1.45
CA GLY A 137 16.75 -0.19 -1.08
C GLY A 137 17.07 0.69 -2.29
N GLN A 138 17.64 0.12 -3.36
CA GLN A 138 17.89 0.87 -4.58
C GLN A 138 16.58 1.32 -5.23
N LYS A 139 15.61 0.41 -5.42
CA LYS A 139 14.34 0.71 -6.09
C LYS A 139 13.45 1.63 -5.28
N SER A 140 13.37 1.44 -3.97
CA SER A 140 12.68 2.37 -3.07
C SER A 140 13.28 3.77 -3.16
N ARG A 141 14.61 3.89 -3.13
CA ARG A 141 15.28 5.19 -3.17
C ARG A 141 15.08 5.92 -4.51
N GLU A 142 15.13 5.20 -5.62
CA GLU A 142 14.85 5.76 -6.96
C GLU A 142 13.47 6.43 -6.98
N GLU A 143 12.43 5.71 -6.56
CA GLU A 143 11.06 6.22 -6.54
C GLU A 143 10.84 7.32 -5.50
N LEU A 144 11.42 7.19 -4.30
CA LEU A 144 11.36 8.25 -3.28
C LEU A 144 12.03 9.54 -3.73
N THR A 145 13.12 9.45 -4.49
CA THR A 145 13.83 10.62 -5.03
C THR A 145 12.96 11.34 -6.06
N GLU A 146 12.27 10.59 -6.92
CA GLU A 146 11.33 11.13 -7.90
C GLU A 146 10.12 11.77 -7.22
N LEU A 147 9.51 11.08 -6.26
CA LEU A 147 8.35 11.56 -5.52
C LEU A 147 8.62 12.84 -4.73
N LEU A 148 9.78 12.92 -4.06
CA LEU A 148 10.14 14.06 -3.20
C LEU A 148 10.86 15.19 -3.96
N ASP A 149 11.16 14.98 -5.24
CA ASP A 149 11.92 15.90 -6.10
C ASP A 149 13.23 16.39 -5.47
N ARG A 150 13.91 15.50 -4.74
CA ARG A 150 15.18 15.80 -4.06
C ARG A 150 15.97 14.53 -3.70
N PRO A 151 17.29 14.62 -3.47
CA PRO A 151 18.10 13.46 -3.11
C PRO A 151 17.63 12.76 -1.82
N VAL A 152 17.56 11.42 -1.86
CA VAL A 152 17.17 10.60 -0.72
C VAL A 152 18.30 9.66 -0.29
N HIS A 153 18.62 9.68 1.01
CA HIS A 153 19.51 8.73 1.68
C HIS A 153 18.68 7.72 2.49
N LEU A 154 18.33 6.60 1.85
CA LEU A 154 17.52 5.54 2.45
C LEU A 154 18.39 4.48 3.16
N PHE A 155 18.07 4.20 4.41
CA PHE A 155 18.67 3.14 5.23
C PHE A 155 17.61 2.11 5.59
N LEU A 156 17.86 0.85 5.25
CA LEU A 156 16.95 -0.26 5.55
C LEU A 156 17.58 -1.21 6.56
N THR A 157 16.81 -1.55 7.60
CA THR A 157 17.17 -2.57 8.59
C THR A 157 16.10 -3.67 8.60
N VAL A 158 16.52 -4.95 8.69
CA VAL A 158 15.58 -6.07 8.84
C VAL A 158 15.61 -6.56 10.29
N LYS A 159 14.45 -6.54 10.96
CA LYS A 159 14.27 -7.03 12.34
C LYS A 159 13.25 -8.16 12.38
N VAL A 160 13.50 -9.13 13.24
CA VAL A 160 12.54 -10.19 13.55
C VAL A 160 11.75 -9.74 14.77
N ASP A 161 10.43 -9.65 14.62
CA ASP A 161 9.51 -9.35 15.69
C ASP A 161 8.25 -10.21 15.51
N PRO A 162 8.11 -11.32 16.27
CA PRO A 162 6.95 -12.20 16.17
C PRO A 162 5.61 -11.53 16.50
N LYS A 163 5.63 -10.34 17.12
CA LYS A 163 4.44 -9.59 17.55
C LYS A 163 4.30 -8.27 16.81
N TRP A 164 4.99 -8.07 15.69
CA TRP A 164 4.89 -6.81 14.95
C TRP A 164 3.44 -6.51 14.54
N GLN A 165 2.64 -7.54 14.25
CA GLN A 165 1.21 -7.41 13.92
C GLN A 165 0.35 -6.87 15.07
N ASP A 166 0.80 -7.02 16.32
CA ASP A 166 0.16 -6.48 17.52
C ASP A 166 0.73 -5.09 17.89
N SER A 167 1.67 -4.56 17.11
CA SER A 167 2.35 -3.31 17.41
C SER A 167 1.43 -2.13 17.16
N ARG A 168 0.87 -1.58 18.25
CA ARG A 168 0.08 -0.34 18.27
C ARG A 168 0.78 0.82 17.54
N ALA A 169 2.11 0.88 17.59
CA ALA A 169 2.90 1.93 16.93
C ALA A 169 2.77 1.89 15.40
N LEU A 170 2.58 0.70 14.82
CA LEU A 170 2.37 0.55 13.38
C LEU A 170 0.97 1.06 12.98
N TYR A 171 -0.07 0.70 13.74
CA TYR A 171 -1.44 1.16 13.50
C TYR A 171 -1.61 2.67 13.70
N ALA A 172 -0.93 3.23 14.71
CA ALA A 172 -0.94 4.66 14.97
C ALA A 172 -0.40 5.47 13.77
N GLN A 173 0.52 4.92 12.98
CA GLN A 173 1.03 5.58 11.76
C GLN A 173 -0.03 5.68 10.66
N PHE A 174 -0.98 4.74 10.61
CA PHE A 174 -2.13 4.78 9.70
C PHE A 174 -3.31 5.57 10.27
N GLY A 175 -3.17 6.19 11.44
CA GLY A 175 -4.27 6.89 12.13
C GLY A 175 -5.37 5.95 12.64
N LEU A 176 -5.06 4.66 12.83
CA LEU A 176 -6.00 3.65 13.32
C LEU A 176 -5.85 3.46 14.83
N GLU A 177 -6.96 3.56 15.56
CA GLU A 177 -7.02 3.17 16.98
C GLU A 177 -7.13 1.64 17.06
N TYR A 178 -6.20 1.00 17.76
CA TYR A 178 -6.13 -0.47 17.90
C TYR A 178 -7.23 -1.06 18.80
N ASP A 179 -7.85 -0.23 19.65
CA ASP A 179 -8.86 -0.67 20.61
C ASP A 179 -10.27 -0.53 19.99
N VAL A 180 -10.68 -1.53 19.20
CA VAL A 180 -12.10 -1.79 18.83
C VAL A 180 -12.48 -3.20 19.24
#